data_AF-A0A7J4DT99-F1
#
_entry.id   AF-A0A7J4DT99-F1
#
_cell.length_a   1.000
_cell.length_b   1.000
_cell.length_c   1.000
_cell.angle_alpha   90.00
_cell.angle_beta   90.00
_cell.angle_gamma   90.00
#
_symmetry.space_group_name_H-M   'P 1'
#
loop_
_entity.id
_entity.type
_entity.pdbx_description
1 polymer ?
#
loop_
_entity_poly.entity_id
_entity_poly.type
_entity_poly.pdbx_seq_one_letter_code
_entity_poly.pdbx_strand_id
1 'polypeptide(L)'
;MIKSTSPKSLSTLRDQELFKRLFRQRHDPNEGLRISAEICSLVYSFDGVDTTSTTSELKFLAGLANKSSLELYRDVQELKNRGLVQSRGVWRAVLPHAIANRLAKHSLDSIPLNVLVNAFLSCGSERLIQSFTRRLGYLHDCAPAVGIASDWLKPDGWIGQTNCNFSSFGLAVFKNIAPIVPEAALAMLERATSDESEQVFIPEADRHRREFIRLLRHLAYESELFQRSVKLLCRCALLEKSNINDGDSARATLKTLFHIILSGTHASPQIRASIVDELINSNVQNEQDLGITLLEAALQTYHIHITHTSNFGARSRDFGYRPKSDREVIDWYGRFVDICTRIALSDKPIASSAKRVLANSLRGLWTIGANINQDFLKILENSIAQIHEQQVWNEGWVSVKGILRYDGKSMQEEVYFDIPLKLDYENKSPTSEKGDISYWPPGS
;
A
#
# COMPACT_ATOMS: atom_id res chain seq x y z
N MET A 1 32.40 -22.72 -3.44
CA MET A 1 33.08 -22.17 -2.24
C MET A 1 33.62 -20.79 -2.61
N ILE A 2 32.83 -19.74 -2.38
CA ILE A 2 33.20 -18.35 -2.67
C ILE A 2 33.16 -17.62 -1.32
N LYS A 3 34.33 -17.12 -0.89
CA LYS A 3 34.51 -16.44 0.40
C LYS A 3 33.63 -15.19 0.45
N SER A 4 32.76 -15.09 1.45
CA SER A 4 32.05 -13.86 1.78
C SER A 4 33.00 -12.90 2.49
N THR A 5 33.50 -11.90 1.78
CA THR A 5 34.02 -10.68 2.40
C THR A 5 32.88 -9.68 2.50
N SER A 6 32.50 -9.35 3.74
CA SER A 6 31.43 -8.42 4.10
C SER A 6 31.63 -7.01 3.52
N PRO A 7 30.66 -6.42 2.81
CA PRO A 7 30.74 -5.07 2.23
C PRO A 7 30.29 -3.98 3.22
N LYS A 8 30.74 -4.01 4.48
CA LYS A 8 30.44 -2.96 5.47
C LYS A 8 31.70 -2.16 5.79
N SER A 9 31.99 -1.11 5.00
CA SER A 9 32.90 -0.02 5.40
C SER A 9 33.04 1.08 4.32
N LEU A 10 32.93 0.75 3.03
CA LEU A 10 33.26 1.71 1.95
C LEU A 10 32.12 2.65 1.53
N SER A 11 30.85 2.25 1.67
CA SER A 11 29.70 3.11 1.32
C SER A 11 29.51 4.24 2.33
N THR A 12 29.54 3.92 3.63
CA THR A 12 29.40 4.87 4.74
C THR A 12 30.50 5.94 4.79
N LEU A 13 31.74 5.57 4.44
CA LEU A 13 32.86 6.51 4.37
C LEU A 13 32.69 7.52 3.21
N ARG A 14 32.26 7.06 2.03
CA ARG A 14 31.92 7.96 0.90
C ARG A 14 30.80 8.91 1.27
N ASP A 15 29.81 8.45 2.04
CA ASP A 15 28.69 9.27 2.48
C ASP A 15 29.13 10.38 3.46
N GLN A 16 30.09 10.10 4.35
CA GLN A 16 30.57 11.10 5.31
C GLN A 16 31.46 12.16 4.67
N GLU A 17 32.34 11.77 3.74
CA GLU A 17 33.15 12.73 3.00
C GLU A 17 32.30 13.57 2.05
N LEU A 18 31.34 12.96 1.35
CA LEU A 18 30.40 13.67 0.50
C LEU A 18 29.57 14.67 1.31
N PHE A 19 29.07 14.26 2.48
CA PHE A 19 28.39 15.18 3.39
C PHE A 19 29.27 16.34 3.83
N LYS A 20 30.51 16.07 4.27
CA LYS A 20 31.46 17.12 4.66
C LYS A 20 31.70 18.11 3.50
N ARG A 21 31.85 17.61 2.27
CA ARG A 21 32.01 18.45 1.07
C ARG A 21 30.77 19.27 0.75
N LEU A 22 29.58 18.67 0.82
CA LEU A 22 28.32 19.37 0.54
C LEU A 22 27.99 20.43 1.59
N PHE A 23 28.27 20.14 2.87
CA PHE A 23 28.00 21.05 3.97
C PHE A 23 29.05 22.15 4.10
N ARG A 24 30.34 21.81 4.01
CA ARG A 24 31.44 22.79 4.13
C ARG A 24 31.68 23.58 2.85
N GLN A 25 31.46 22.95 1.69
CA GLN A 25 31.77 23.51 0.37
C GLN A 25 33.24 24.00 0.31
N ARG A 26 33.47 25.29 0.06
CA ARG A 26 34.80 25.91 0.03
C ARG A 26 35.17 26.62 1.35
N HIS A 27 34.35 26.50 2.39
CA HIS A 27 34.53 27.22 3.65
C HIS A 27 35.27 26.38 4.70
N ASP A 28 35.93 27.08 5.62
CA ASP A 28 36.53 26.46 6.80
C ASP A 28 35.48 25.83 7.73
N PRO A 29 35.85 24.80 8.51
CA PRO A 29 34.96 24.22 9.51
C PRO A 29 34.47 25.27 10.50
N ASN A 30 33.15 25.43 10.59
CA ASN A 30 32.50 26.27 11.60
C ASN A 30 31.55 25.40 12.42
N GLU A 31 31.98 25.06 13.63
CA GLU A 31 31.23 24.18 14.52
C GLU A 31 29.92 24.82 15.00
N GLY A 32 29.92 26.13 15.27
CA GLY A 32 28.72 26.86 15.63
C GLY A 32 27.66 26.83 14.52
N LEU A 33 28.07 26.99 13.26
CA LEU A 33 27.16 26.91 12.11
C LEU A 33 26.64 25.48 11.91
N ARG A 34 27.46 24.47 12.18
CA ARG A 34 27.07 23.06 12.15
C ARG A 34 25.97 22.77 13.17
N ILE A 35 26.16 23.18 14.43
CA ILE A 35 25.16 23.02 15.50
C ILE A 35 23.84 23.70 15.11
N SER A 36 23.89 24.92 14.57
CA SER A 36 22.69 25.62 14.09
C SER A 36 21.96 24.84 12.98
N ALA A 37 22.71 24.29 12.01
CA ALA A 37 22.13 23.49 10.94
C ALA A 37 21.51 22.17 11.45
N GLU A 38 22.15 21.54 12.44
CA GLU A 38 21.69 20.34 13.14
C GLU A 38 20.37 20.57 13.85
N ILE A 39 20.28 21.63 14.64
CA ILE A 39 19.05 21.99 15.35
C ILE A 39 17.95 22.40 14.37
N CYS A 40 18.23 23.25 13.39
CA CYS A 40 17.26 23.62 12.35
C CYS A 40 16.78 22.42 11.52
N SER A 41 17.59 21.36 11.42
CA SER A 41 17.23 20.14 10.70
C SER A 41 16.31 19.20 11.48
N LEU A 42 16.19 19.35 12.80
CA LEU A 42 15.26 18.57 13.62
C LEU A 42 13.80 18.74 13.18
N VAL A 43 13.48 19.84 12.50
CA VAL A 43 12.14 20.12 11.98
C VAL A 43 12.12 20.09 10.45
N TYR A 44 10.96 19.83 9.86
CA TYR A 44 10.79 19.81 8.41
C TYR A 44 10.93 21.22 7.82
N SER A 45 10.35 22.21 8.49
CA SER A 45 10.49 23.64 8.23
C SER A 45 10.14 24.49 9.48
N PHE A 46 10.57 25.74 9.50
CA PHE A 46 10.31 26.68 10.60
C PHE A 46 10.15 28.12 10.11
N ASP A 47 9.51 29.00 10.90
CA ASP A 47 9.55 30.44 10.69
C ASP A 47 10.96 30.96 11.00
N GLY A 48 11.63 31.49 9.97
CA GLY A 48 12.98 32.01 10.10
C GLY A 48 13.09 33.54 10.04
N VAL A 49 12.01 34.26 10.33
CA VAL A 49 11.96 35.72 10.33
C VAL A 49 11.64 36.27 11.71
N ASP A 50 10.65 35.70 12.40
CA ASP A 50 10.29 36.16 13.74
C ASP A 50 11.36 35.78 14.77
N THR A 51 11.97 36.78 15.41
CA THR A 51 13.07 36.62 16.36
C THR A 51 12.70 37.03 17.79
N THR A 52 11.51 37.60 18.00
CA THR A 52 11.17 38.33 19.23
C THR A 52 9.90 37.82 19.90
N SER A 53 8.92 37.32 19.15
CA SER A 53 7.65 36.91 19.75
C SER A 53 7.82 35.73 20.70
N THR A 54 6.84 35.55 21.60
CA THR A 54 6.78 34.39 22.51
C THR A 54 6.57 33.08 21.75
N THR A 55 5.98 33.14 20.56
CA THR A 55 5.71 31.99 19.67
C THR A 55 6.79 31.81 18.60
N SER A 56 7.89 32.57 18.68
CA SER A 56 8.97 32.53 17.69
C SER A 56 9.62 31.14 17.65
N GLU A 57 9.42 30.43 16.54
CA GLU A 57 10.04 29.13 16.30
C GLU A 57 11.57 29.25 16.21
N LEU A 58 12.07 30.35 15.65
CA LEU A 58 13.50 30.62 15.59
C LEU A 58 14.10 30.82 16.98
N LYS A 59 13.41 31.54 17.88
CA LYS A 59 13.85 31.71 19.27
C LYS A 59 13.87 30.38 20.02
N PHE A 60 12.85 29.53 19.81
CA PHE A 60 12.82 28.18 20.36
C PHE A 60 14.02 27.35 19.89
N LEU A 61 14.27 27.31 18.57
CA LEU A 61 15.40 26.57 18.00
C LEU A 61 16.75 27.16 18.46
N ALA A 62 16.85 28.48 18.63
CA ALA A 62 18.06 29.12 19.14
C ALA A 62 18.39 28.65 20.57
N GLY A 63 17.36 28.53 21.42
CA GLY A 63 17.49 27.96 22.77
C GLY A 63 18.06 26.54 22.75
N LEU A 64 17.56 25.67 21.88
CA LEU A 64 18.10 24.31 21.72
C LEU A 64 19.56 24.29 21.22
N ALA A 65 19.96 25.30 20.45
CA ALA A 65 21.33 25.47 19.98
C ALA A 65 22.26 26.17 21.00
N ASN A 66 21.74 26.56 22.17
CA ASN A 66 22.41 27.44 23.13
C ASN A 66 22.89 28.77 22.52
N LYS A 67 22.02 29.40 21.73
CA LYS A 67 22.28 30.68 21.04
C LYS A 67 21.18 31.70 21.29
N SER A 68 21.50 32.97 21.09
CA SER A 68 20.49 34.01 20.93
C SER A 68 19.74 33.88 19.61
N SER A 69 18.52 34.43 19.54
CA SER A 69 17.73 34.42 18.29
C SER A 69 18.43 35.15 17.15
N LEU A 70 19.21 36.21 17.44
CA LEU A 70 20.00 36.95 16.46
C LEU A 70 21.18 36.15 15.91
N GLU A 71 21.86 35.38 16.75
CA GLU A 71 22.94 34.48 16.30
C GLU A 71 22.39 33.40 15.39
N LEU A 72 21.30 32.73 15.78
CA LEU A 72 20.69 31.71 14.93
C LEU A 72 20.15 32.32 13.62
N TYR A 73 19.57 33.52 13.66
CA TYR A 73 19.13 34.22 12.46
C TYR A 73 20.30 34.40 11.47
N ARG A 74 21.45 34.87 11.95
CA ARG A 74 22.65 35.07 11.12
C ARG A 74 23.16 33.75 10.54
N ASP A 75 23.19 32.70 11.34
CA ASP A 75 23.57 31.35 10.88
C ASP A 75 22.62 30.84 9.81
N VAL A 76 21.31 31.05 9.96
CA VAL A 76 20.32 30.64 8.95
C VAL A 76 20.51 31.42 7.64
N GLN A 77 20.87 32.71 7.70
CA GLN A 77 21.22 33.46 6.49
C GLN A 77 22.49 32.93 5.84
N GLU A 78 23.51 32.57 6.62
CA GLU A 78 24.73 31.99 6.08
C GLU A 78 24.47 30.61 5.45
N LEU A 79 23.69 29.74 6.09
CA LEU A 79 23.26 28.46 5.51
C LEU A 79 22.46 28.67 4.23
N LYS A 80 21.63 29.71 4.16
CA LYS A 80 20.90 30.09 2.94
C LYS A 80 21.86 30.56 1.83
N ASN A 81 22.85 31.38 2.15
CA ASN A 81 23.86 31.84 1.20
C ASN A 81 24.68 30.67 0.63
N ARG A 82 24.89 29.62 1.44
CA ARG A 82 25.51 28.35 1.02
C ARG A 82 24.55 27.42 0.26
N GLY A 83 23.29 27.80 0.05
CA GLY A 83 22.28 26.95 -0.60
C GLY A 83 21.85 25.73 0.21
N LEU A 84 22.11 25.71 1.52
CA LEU A 84 21.73 24.64 2.46
C LEU A 84 20.39 24.91 3.16
N VAL A 85 19.85 26.12 3.02
CA VAL A 85 18.51 26.49 3.48
C VAL A 85 17.74 27.10 2.32
N GLN A 86 16.51 26.61 2.10
CA GLN A 86 15.57 27.24 1.18
C GLN A 86 14.61 28.17 1.94
N SER A 87 14.12 29.20 1.25
CA SER A 87 13.14 30.16 1.77
C SER A 87 11.88 30.22 0.92
N ARG A 88 10.70 30.16 1.56
CA ARG A 88 9.40 30.44 0.93
C ARG A 88 8.59 31.36 1.85
N GLY A 89 8.59 32.65 1.55
CA GLY A 89 8.07 33.66 2.48
C GLY A 89 8.85 33.64 3.80
N VAL A 90 8.14 33.54 4.92
CA VAL A 90 8.75 33.42 6.27
C VAL A 90 9.39 32.06 6.52
N TRP A 91 8.96 31.02 5.80
CA TRP A 91 9.38 29.65 6.04
C TRP A 91 10.81 29.40 5.59
N ARG A 92 11.56 28.65 6.41
CA ARG A 92 12.89 28.10 6.14
C ARG A 92 12.87 26.59 6.27
N ALA A 93 13.65 25.91 5.45
CA ALA A 93 13.89 24.47 5.56
C ALA A 93 15.33 24.16 5.17
N VAL A 94 16.02 23.34 5.98
CA VAL A 94 17.33 22.81 5.62
C VAL A 94 17.13 21.78 4.51
N LEU A 95 17.82 21.96 3.39
CA LEU A 95 17.71 21.15 2.18
C LEU A 95 19.07 21.03 1.46
N PRO A 96 19.29 19.99 0.65
CA PRO A 96 18.38 18.88 0.30
C PRO A 96 18.09 17.92 1.47
N HIS A 97 17.02 17.11 1.34
CA HIS A 97 16.57 16.17 2.39
C HIS A 97 17.67 15.23 2.89
N ALA A 98 18.58 14.79 2.02
CA ALA A 98 19.71 13.93 2.42
C ALA A 98 20.61 14.60 3.47
N ILE A 99 20.90 15.90 3.31
CA ILE A 99 21.72 16.67 4.26
C ILE A 99 20.94 16.88 5.55
N ALA A 100 19.69 17.34 5.45
CA ALA A 100 18.86 17.62 6.62
C ALA A 100 18.57 16.37 7.46
N ASN A 101 18.30 15.22 6.82
CA ASN A 101 18.08 13.97 7.55
C ASN A 101 19.34 13.53 8.30
N ARG A 102 20.52 13.70 7.69
CA ARG A 102 21.80 13.38 8.34
C ARG A 102 22.11 14.30 9.52
N LEU A 103 21.89 15.61 9.35
CA LEU A 103 22.02 16.59 10.42
C LEU A 103 21.05 16.29 11.58
N ALA A 104 19.78 16.01 11.27
CA ALA A 104 18.78 15.66 12.27
C ALA A 104 19.14 14.38 13.05
N LYS A 105 19.65 13.34 12.37
CA LYS A 105 20.16 12.12 13.03
C LYS A 105 21.26 12.46 14.04
N HIS A 106 22.24 13.26 13.62
CA HIS A 106 23.31 13.68 14.53
C HIS A 106 22.78 14.42 15.76
N SER A 107 21.81 15.33 15.59
CA SER A 107 21.14 16.02 16.71
C SER A 107 20.47 15.05 17.67
N LEU A 108 19.73 14.06 17.15
CA LEU A 108 19.05 13.04 17.95
C LEU A 108 20.03 12.15 18.71
N ASP A 109 21.20 11.85 18.13
CA ASP A 109 22.25 11.06 18.80
C ASP A 109 23.02 11.88 19.86
N SER A 110 23.08 13.20 19.70
CA SER A 110 23.94 14.07 20.54
C SER A 110 23.22 14.74 21.70
N ILE A 111 21.89 14.80 21.68
CA ILE A 111 21.06 15.46 22.70
C ILE A 111 20.24 14.40 23.43
N PRO A 112 20.21 14.39 24.79
CA PRO A 112 19.35 13.49 25.54
C PRO A 112 17.90 13.58 25.07
N LEU A 113 17.32 12.44 24.65
CA LEU A 113 16.01 12.41 23.99
C LEU A 113 14.89 12.95 24.87
N ASN A 114 14.94 12.69 26.18
CA ASN A 114 13.96 13.22 27.14
C ASN A 114 13.99 14.75 27.18
N VAL A 115 15.17 15.37 27.13
CA VAL A 115 15.32 16.83 27.09
C VAL A 115 14.72 17.38 25.81
N LEU A 116 15.05 16.77 24.67
CA LEU A 116 14.58 17.21 23.36
C LEU A 116 13.05 17.08 23.22
N VAL A 117 12.51 15.90 23.55
CA VAL A 117 11.07 15.61 23.48
C VAL A 117 10.29 16.55 24.40
N ASN A 118 10.71 16.71 25.66
CA ASN A 118 10.05 17.62 26.59
C ASN A 118 10.06 19.07 26.08
N ALA A 119 11.18 19.53 25.50
CA ALA A 119 11.27 20.86 24.92
C ALA A 119 10.25 21.06 23.79
N PHE A 120 10.14 20.13 22.84
CA PHE A 120 9.17 20.22 21.76
C PHE A 120 7.71 20.14 22.26
N LEU A 121 7.41 19.20 23.17
CA LEU A 121 6.04 19.05 23.67
C LEU A 121 5.58 20.25 24.52
N SER A 122 6.51 20.99 25.12
CA SER A 122 6.24 22.20 25.90
C SER A 122 6.44 23.50 25.12
N CYS A 123 6.70 23.45 23.80
CA CYS A 123 7.04 24.66 23.03
C CYS A 123 5.82 25.55 22.72
N GLY A 124 4.60 25.11 23.02
CA GLY A 124 3.37 25.86 22.78
C GLY A 124 2.98 26.04 21.30
N SER A 125 3.62 25.32 20.37
CA SER A 125 3.35 25.40 18.93
C SER A 125 3.06 24.03 18.33
N GLU A 126 1.77 23.72 18.13
CA GLU A 126 1.35 22.50 17.42
C GLU A 126 1.99 22.40 16.03
N ARG A 127 2.11 23.53 15.33
CA ARG A 127 2.71 23.58 14.00
C ARG A 127 4.19 23.17 14.02
N LEU A 128 4.95 23.62 15.02
CA LEU A 128 6.36 23.24 15.14
C LEU A 128 6.50 21.76 15.50
N ILE A 129 5.63 21.24 16.36
CA ILE A 129 5.58 19.81 16.70
C ILE A 129 5.22 18.98 15.45
N GLN A 130 4.24 19.39 14.64
CA GLN A 130 3.95 18.74 13.36
C GLN A 130 5.17 18.75 12.44
N SER A 131 5.94 19.84 12.44
CA SER A 131 7.18 19.94 11.65
C SER A 131 8.28 19.02 12.16
N PHE A 132 8.45 18.90 13.49
CA PHE A 132 9.36 17.96 14.14
C PHE A 132 8.99 16.51 13.80
N THR A 133 7.74 16.12 14.02
CA THR A 133 7.26 14.76 13.73
C THR A 133 7.34 14.45 12.23
N ARG A 134 7.06 15.42 11.35
CA ARG A 134 7.26 15.26 9.92
C ARG A 134 8.72 15.00 9.56
N ARG A 135 9.69 15.62 10.24
CA ARG A 135 11.11 15.28 10.07
C ARG A 135 11.40 13.86 10.57
N LEU A 136 10.91 13.48 11.75
CA LEU A 136 11.09 12.13 12.30
C LEU A 136 10.61 11.05 11.31
N GLY A 137 9.51 11.30 10.59
CA GLY A 137 8.99 10.41 9.55
C GLY A 137 9.96 10.08 8.40
N TYR A 138 11.05 10.86 8.26
CA TYR A 138 12.13 10.57 7.31
C TYR A 138 13.29 9.75 7.90
N LEU A 139 13.26 9.47 9.20
CA LEU A 139 14.37 8.89 9.96
C LEU A 139 14.04 7.47 10.46
N HIS A 140 13.33 6.68 9.65
CA HIS A 140 12.90 5.32 9.98
C HIS A 140 14.06 4.34 10.26
N ASP A 141 15.28 4.70 9.87
CA ASP A 141 16.53 3.96 10.09
C ASP A 141 17.37 4.54 11.25
N CYS A 142 16.81 5.44 12.05
CA CYS A 142 17.44 6.08 13.20
C CYS A 142 16.86 5.51 14.51
N ALA A 143 17.68 4.84 15.33
CA ALA A 143 17.24 4.21 16.57
C ALA A 143 16.59 5.20 17.56
N PRO A 144 17.12 6.42 17.78
CA PRO A 144 16.41 7.46 18.52
C PRO A 144 15.00 7.80 18.01
N ALA A 145 14.83 7.95 16.69
CA ALA A 145 13.53 8.28 16.11
C ALA A 145 12.52 7.13 16.28
N VAL A 146 13.00 5.88 16.13
CA VAL A 146 12.22 4.67 16.41
C VAL A 146 11.82 4.60 17.88
N GLY A 147 12.73 4.95 18.80
CA GLY A 147 12.46 5.03 20.24
C GLY A 147 11.35 6.03 20.56
N ILE A 148 11.50 7.28 20.10
CA ILE A 148 10.49 8.34 20.28
C ILE A 148 9.13 7.89 19.76
N ALA A 149 9.07 7.39 18.52
CA ALA A 149 7.81 6.99 17.90
C ALA A 149 7.18 5.78 18.62
N SER A 150 7.98 4.78 19.02
CA SER A 150 7.49 3.63 19.79
C SER A 150 6.89 4.07 21.12
N ASP A 151 7.60 4.93 21.85
CA ASP A 151 7.16 5.41 23.17
C ASP A 151 5.88 6.24 23.07
N TRP A 152 5.76 7.11 22.07
CA TRP A 152 4.55 7.92 21.87
C TRP A 152 3.31 7.08 21.52
N LEU A 153 3.48 5.94 20.84
CA LEU A 153 2.38 5.07 20.41
C LEU A 153 2.00 3.98 21.42
N LYS A 154 2.73 3.85 22.55
CA LYS A 154 2.34 2.95 23.65
C LYS A 154 0.98 3.36 24.25
N PRO A 155 0.25 2.43 24.91
CA PRO A 155 -1.03 2.75 25.56
C PRO A 155 -0.97 3.93 26.55
N ASP A 156 0.14 4.09 27.24
CA ASP A 156 0.45 5.16 28.19
C ASP A 156 1.35 6.26 27.58
N GLY A 157 1.65 6.17 26.28
CA GLY A 157 2.47 7.13 25.54
C GLY A 157 1.68 8.39 25.14
N TRP A 158 2.36 9.47 24.76
CA TRP A 158 1.70 10.76 24.49
C TRP A 158 0.52 10.71 23.49
N ILE A 159 0.64 9.92 22.42
CA ILE A 159 -0.40 9.80 21.39
C ILE A 159 -1.36 8.64 21.69
N GLY A 160 -0.88 7.60 22.37
CA GLY A 160 -1.71 6.45 22.75
C GLY A 160 -2.58 6.68 24.00
N GLN A 161 -2.06 7.41 25.00
CA GLN A 161 -2.80 7.89 26.17
C GLN A 161 -3.87 8.88 25.68
N THR A 162 -5.07 8.84 26.27
CA THR A 162 -6.30 9.56 25.84
C THR A 162 -7.05 8.95 24.65
N ASN A 163 -7.40 7.66 24.69
CA ASN A 163 -8.22 6.95 23.68
C ASN A 163 -7.89 7.34 22.23
N CYS A 164 -6.60 7.48 21.94
CA CYS A 164 -6.08 8.03 20.69
C CYS A 164 -6.60 9.45 20.41
N ASN A 165 -5.84 10.47 20.79
CA ASN A 165 -6.15 11.87 20.47
C ASN A 165 -6.13 12.10 18.94
N PHE A 166 -7.18 11.71 18.23
CA PHE A 166 -7.38 11.94 16.81
C PHE A 166 -8.02 13.30 16.54
N SER A 167 -7.67 14.31 17.34
CA SER A 167 -7.78 15.70 16.89
C SER A 167 -7.03 15.87 15.56
N SER A 168 -7.35 16.93 14.81
CA SER A 168 -6.63 17.23 13.56
C SER A 168 -5.11 17.27 13.76
N PHE A 169 -4.65 17.77 14.91
CA PHE A 169 -3.24 17.82 15.30
C PHE A 169 -2.68 16.44 15.63
N GLY A 170 -3.32 15.68 16.52
CA GLY A 170 -2.83 14.36 16.91
C GLY A 170 -2.85 13.36 15.75
N LEU A 171 -3.84 13.43 14.85
CA LEU A 171 -3.86 12.64 13.62
C LEU A 171 -2.71 13.01 12.67
N ALA A 172 -2.36 14.30 12.56
CA ALA A 172 -1.19 14.73 11.77
C ALA A 172 0.12 14.19 12.35
N VAL A 173 0.27 14.22 13.68
CA VAL A 173 1.42 13.61 14.37
C VAL A 173 1.48 12.11 14.13
N PHE A 174 0.36 11.40 14.33
CA PHE A 174 0.27 9.96 14.13
C PHE A 174 0.67 9.56 12.70
N LYS A 175 0.13 10.24 11.69
CA LYS A 175 0.50 10.02 10.27
C LYS A 175 1.98 10.20 9.99
N ASN A 176 2.62 11.17 10.63
CA ASN A 176 4.04 11.45 10.43
C ASN A 176 4.93 10.33 11.02
N ILE A 177 4.53 9.74 12.15
CA ILE A 177 5.36 8.75 12.88
C ILE A 177 5.00 7.29 12.56
N ALA A 178 3.79 7.01 12.07
CA ALA A 178 3.37 5.66 11.66
C ALA A 178 4.35 4.94 10.69
N PRO A 179 4.99 5.63 9.71
CA PRO A 179 5.99 5.00 8.85
C PRO A 179 7.27 4.51 9.55
N ILE A 180 7.55 5.06 10.74
CA ILE A 180 8.74 4.74 11.53
C ILE A 180 8.56 3.37 12.19
N VAL A 181 7.38 3.13 12.77
CA VAL A 181 7.03 1.94 13.57
C VAL A 181 5.67 1.36 13.18
N PRO A 182 5.55 0.75 11.97
CA PRO A 182 4.26 0.30 11.43
C PRO A 182 3.48 -0.66 12.34
N GLU A 183 4.17 -1.61 13.00
CA GLU A 183 3.57 -2.55 13.94
C GLU A 183 2.91 -1.85 15.14
N ALA A 184 3.61 -0.92 15.77
CA ALA A 184 3.07 -0.14 16.89
C ALA A 184 1.91 0.77 16.46
N ALA A 185 1.99 1.32 15.23
CA ALA A 185 0.92 2.12 14.66
C ALA A 185 -0.35 1.30 14.41
N LEU A 186 -0.22 0.08 13.88
CA LEU A 186 -1.35 -0.84 13.72
C LEU A 186 -1.95 -1.24 15.07
N ALA A 187 -1.10 -1.62 16.04
CA ALA A 187 -1.55 -1.96 17.38
C ALA A 187 -2.30 -0.81 18.07
N MET A 188 -1.91 0.44 17.80
CA MET A 188 -2.66 1.60 18.29
C MET A 188 -4.04 1.72 17.63
N LEU A 189 -4.14 1.54 16.30
CA LEU A 189 -5.43 1.53 15.61
C LEU A 189 -6.35 0.41 16.10
N GLU A 190 -5.81 -0.77 16.38
CA GLU A 190 -6.59 -1.88 16.96
C GLU A 190 -7.17 -1.53 18.33
N ARG A 191 -6.38 -0.91 19.21
CA ARG A 191 -6.89 -0.44 20.52
C ARG A 191 -7.98 0.61 20.36
N ALA A 192 -7.76 1.58 19.48
CA ALA A 192 -8.72 2.67 19.20
C ALA A 192 -10.10 2.18 18.72
N THR A 193 -10.19 0.93 18.26
CA THR A 193 -11.38 0.34 17.65
C THR A 193 -11.99 -0.79 18.48
N SER A 194 -11.34 -1.15 19.59
CA SER A 194 -11.79 -2.20 20.52
C SER A 194 -12.58 -1.62 21.70
N ASP A 195 -12.35 -0.35 22.05
CA ASP A 195 -13.15 0.36 23.05
C ASP A 195 -14.56 0.62 22.48
N GLU A 196 -15.62 0.49 23.30
CA GLU A 196 -17.06 0.54 22.95
C GLU A 196 -17.53 1.76 22.13
N SER A 197 -16.62 2.71 21.90
CA SER A 197 -16.77 3.77 20.93
C SER A 197 -16.12 3.39 19.59
N GLU A 198 -16.89 2.84 18.63
CA GLU A 198 -16.53 2.83 17.20
C GLU A 198 -16.46 4.27 16.60
N GLN A 199 -16.38 5.30 17.46
CA GLN A 199 -16.31 6.73 17.17
C GLN A 199 -15.22 7.11 16.17
N VAL A 200 -14.12 6.35 16.11
CA VAL A 200 -13.03 6.55 15.14
C VAL A 200 -13.49 6.29 13.69
N PHE A 201 -14.52 5.44 13.51
CA PHE A 201 -15.10 5.09 12.22
C PHE A 201 -16.49 5.72 11.99
N ILE A 202 -16.98 6.53 12.93
CA ILE A 202 -18.29 7.17 12.82
C ILE A 202 -18.32 8.15 11.60
N PRO A 203 -19.27 7.99 10.66
CA PRO A 203 -19.32 8.71 9.37
C PRO A 203 -19.31 10.24 9.45
N GLU A 204 -19.74 10.82 10.56
CA GLU A 204 -19.83 12.27 10.79
C GLU A 204 -18.44 12.95 10.83
N ALA A 205 -17.35 12.18 10.96
CA ALA A 205 -15.96 12.63 10.88
C ALA A 205 -15.27 12.18 9.57
N ASP A 206 -15.98 12.28 8.44
CA ASP A 206 -15.64 11.71 7.12
C ASP A 206 -14.19 11.98 6.64
N ARG A 207 -13.57 13.07 7.09
CA ARG A 207 -12.15 13.38 6.82
C ARG A 207 -11.17 12.45 7.54
N HIS A 208 -11.41 12.13 8.82
CA HIS A 208 -10.53 11.27 9.61
C HIS A 208 -10.63 9.81 9.14
N ARG A 209 -11.84 9.36 8.79
CA ARG A 209 -12.10 8.03 8.22
C ARG A 209 -11.23 7.73 6.99
N ARG A 210 -11.18 8.65 6.02
CA ARG A 210 -10.33 8.49 4.81
C ARG A 210 -8.84 8.39 5.17
N GLU A 211 -8.39 9.13 6.16
CA GLU A 211 -7.00 9.07 6.61
C GLU A 211 -6.67 7.73 7.29
N PHE A 212 -7.60 7.17 8.07
CA PHE A 212 -7.45 5.82 8.62
C PHE A 212 -7.40 4.76 7.54
N ILE A 213 -8.30 4.81 6.55
CA ILE A 213 -8.31 3.88 5.42
C ILE A 213 -6.97 3.94 4.67
N ARG A 214 -6.47 5.16 4.41
CA ARG A 214 -5.17 5.35 3.76
C ARG A 214 -4.02 4.80 4.61
N LEU A 215 -4.02 5.01 5.92
CA LEU A 215 -3.01 4.45 6.81
C LEU A 215 -3.06 2.93 6.84
N LEU A 216 -4.25 2.33 7.01
CA LEU A 216 -4.43 0.88 6.99
C LEU A 216 -3.97 0.27 5.66
N ARG A 217 -4.22 0.94 4.54
CA ARG A 217 -3.67 0.54 3.24
C ARG A 217 -2.15 0.55 3.24
N HIS A 218 -1.52 1.58 3.79
CA HIS A 218 -0.06 1.62 3.92
C HIS A 218 0.46 0.53 4.88
N LEU A 219 -0.24 0.23 5.97
CA LEU A 219 0.17 -0.81 6.92
C LEU A 219 0.03 -2.20 6.30
N ALA A 220 -1.00 -2.43 5.49
CA ALA A 220 -1.22 -3.66 4.74
C ALA A 220 -0.16 -3.96 3.68
N TYR A 221 0.79 -3.06 3.41
CA TYR A 221 1.89 -3.30 2.47
C TYR A 221 2.77 -4.48 2.90
N GLU A 222 3.12 -4.55 4.19
CA GLU A 222 3.92 -5.63 4.75
C GLU A 222 3.04 -6.88 4.94
N SER A 223 3.54 -8.06 4.56
CA SER A 223 2.74 -9.29 4.60
C SER A 223 2.32 -9.65 6.03
N GLU A 224 3.16 -9.36 7.02
CA GLU A 224 2.96 -9.66 8.44
C GLU A 224 1.85 -8.82 9.07
N LEU A 225 1.62 -7.61 8.53
CA LEU A 225 0.61 -6.66 9.01
C LEU A 225 -0.71 -6.76 8.25
N PHE A 226 -0.71 -7.47 7.12
CA PHE A 226 -1.82 -7.48 6.16
C PHE A 226 -3.13 -7.94 6.79
N GLN A 227 -3.14 -9.12 7.42
CA GLN A 227 -4.39 -9.69 7.94
C GLN A 227 -5.05 -8.77 8.98
N ARG A 228 -4.26 -8.25 9.92
CA ARG A 228 -4.72 -7.31 10.95
C ARG A 228 -5.22 -5.99 10.34
N SER A 229 -4.48 -5.44 9.38
CA SER A 229 -4.87 -4.20 8.68
C SER A 229 -6.17 -4.37 7.89
N VAL A 230 -6.31 -5.51 7.20
CA VAL A 230 -7.50 -5.82 6.38
C VAL A 230 -8.72 -6.08 7.26
N LYS A 231 -8.58 -6.74 8.42
CA LYS A 231 -9.69 -6.89 9.38
C LYS A 231 -10.26 -5.55 9.80
N LEU A 232 -9.41 -4.56 10.10
CA LEU A 232 -9.86 -3.20 10.40
C LEU A 232 -10.52 -2.53 9.19
N LEU A 233 -9.98 -2.70 7.98
CA LEU A 233 -10.62 -2.19 6.75
C LEU A 233 -11.98 -2.85 6.48
N CYS A 234 -12.15 -4.15 6.77
CA CYS A 234 -13.43 -4.84 6.68
C CYS A 234 -14.45 -4.23 7.64
N ARG A 235 -14.06 -3.96 8.90
CA ARG A 235 -14.92 -3.24 9.85
C ARG A 235 -15.33 -1.86 9.32
N CYS A 236 -14.38 -1.08 8.78
CA CYS A 236 -14.68 0.20 8.12
C CYS A 236 -15.71 0.03 6.99
N ALA A 237 -15.51 -0.95 6.10
CA ALA A 237 -16.38 -1.20 4.96
C ALA A 237 -17.81 -1.60 5.35
N LEU A 238 -17.98 -2.31 6.46
CA LEU A 238 -19.28 -2.71 6.98
C LEU A 238 -20.05 -1.54 7.61
N LEU A 239 -19.35 -0.52 8.10
CA LEU A 239 -19.93 0.71 8.65
C LEU A 239 -20.19 1.78 7.56
N GLU A 240 -19.65 1.62 6.35
CA GLU A 240 -19.88 2.55 5.24
C GLU A 240 -21.35 2.54 4.78
N LYS A 241 -21.90 3.74 4.53
CA LYS A 241 -23.21 3.87 3.88
C LYS A 241 -23.15 3.28 2.46
N SER A 242 -24.20 2.56 2.08
CA SER A 242 -24.29 1.77 0.84
C SER A 242 -24.14 2.55 -0.48
N ASN A 243 -24.13 3.89 -0.45
CA ASN A 243 -24.07 4.76 -1.64
C ASN A 243 -22.77 5.57 -1.76
N ILE A 244 -21.73 5.26 -0.98
CA ILE A 244 -20.43 5.93 -1.11
C ILE A 244 -19.68 5.32 -2.30
N ASN A 245 -19.81 5.94 -3.48
CA ASN A 245 -19.09 5.56 -4.69
C ASN A 245 -17.83 6.43 -4.85
N ASP A 246 -17.00 6.52 -3.81
CA ASP A 246 -15.72 7.20 -3.84
C ASP A 246 -14.56 6.18 -3.96
N GLY A 247 -13.53 6.55 -4.73
CA GLY A 247 -12.34 5.71 -4.93
C GLY A 247 -11.49 5.51 -3.66
N ASP A 248 -11.77 6.29 -2.61
CA ASP A 248 -11.07 6.29 -1.33
C ASP A 248 -11.87 5.57 -0.22
N SER A 249 -12.98 4.91 -0.55
CA SER A 249 -13.75 4.08 0.39
C SER A 249 -12.93 2.89 0.88
N ALA A 250 -13.33 2.34 2.03
CA ALA A 250 -12.81 1.10 2.56
C ALA A 250 -13.11 -0.06 1.60
N ARG A 251 -14.32 -0.12 1.02
CA ARG A 251 -14.65 -1.12 0.00
C ARG A 251 -13.77 -1.02 -1.25
N ALA A 252 -13.58 0.19 -1.80
CA ALA A 252 -12.70 0.37 -2.97
C ALA A 252 -11.25 0.02 -2.64
N THR A 253 -10.75 0.44 -1.47
CA THR A 253 -9.40 0.12 -1.00
C THR A 253 -9.22 -1.39 -0.84
N LEU A 254 -10.16 -2.07 -0.18
CA LEU A 254 -10.14 -3.51 0.00
C LEU A 254 -10.07 -4.24 -1.35
N LYS A 255 -10.93 -3.91 -2.33
CA LYS A 255 -10.88 -4.54 -3.66
C LYS A 255 -9.46 -4.52 -4.25
N THR A 256 -8.81 -3.36 -4.21
CA THR A 256 -7.46 -3.23 -4.78
C THR A 256 -6.40 -4.10 -4.09
N LEU A 257 -6.54 -4.35 -2.79
CA LEU A 257 -5.62 -5.23 -2.04
C LEU A 257 -5.76 -6.71 -2.46
N PHE A 258 -6.87 -7.08 -3.09
CA PHE A 258 -7.16 -8.44 -3.55
C PHE A 258 -6.85 -8.66 -5.03
N HIS A 259 -6.27 -7.69 -5.75
CA HIS A 259 -5.81 -7.94 -7.12
C HIS A 259 -4.51 -8.78 -7.15
N ILE A 260 -4.35 -9.63 -8.17
CA ILE A 260 -3.16 -10.47 -8.37
C ILE A 260 -1.88 -9.63 -8.57
N ILE A 261 -2.00 -8.43 -9.14
CA ILE A 261 -0.90 -7.49 -9.37
C ILE A 261 -1.33 -6.08 -8.98
N LEU A 262 -0.35 -5.21 -8.72
CA LEU A 262 -0.57 -3.79 -8.40
C LEU A 262 -1.44 -3.56 -7.15
N SER A 263 -1.48 -4.55 -6.25
CA SER A 263 -2.28 -4.49 -5.03
C SER A 263 -1.70 -3.56 -3.98
N GLY A 264 -0.38 -3.31 -4.02
CA GLY A 264 0.31 -2.52 -3.00
C GLY A 264 0.49 -3.29 -1.69
N THR A 265 0.56 -4.62 -1.75
CA THR A 265 0.84 -5.51 -0.61
C THR A 265 1.64 -6.73 -1.04
N HIS A 266 2.57 -7.16 -0.20
CA HIS A 266 3.32 -8.43 -0.37
C HIS A 266 2.59 -9.65 0.18
N ALA A 267 1.37 -9.50 0.70
CA ALA A 267 0.58 -10.60 1.23
C ALA A 267 0.38 -11.71 0.18
N SER A 268 0.61 -12.96 0.60
CA SER A 268 0.49 -14.13 -0.26
C SER A 268 -0.96 -14.43 -0.68
N PRO A 269 -1.18 -15.20 -1.77
CA PRO A 269 -2.50 -15.67 -2.14
C PRO A 269 -3.21 -16.40 -0.99
N GLN A 270 -2.46 -17.17 -0.18
CA GLN A 270 -2.98 -17.95 0.94
C GLN A 270 -3.54 -17.05 2.05
N ILE A 271 -2.83 -15.99 2.43
CA ILE A 271 -3.31 -15.03 3.44
C ILE A 271 -4.60 -14.37 2.95
N ARG A 272 -4.64 -13.93 1.68
CA ARG A 272 -5.83 -13.29 1.11
C ARG A 272 -7.02 -14.25 1.04
N ALA A 273 -6.80 -15.48 0.55
CA ALA A 273 -7.82 -16.53 0.53
C ALA A 273 -8.41 -16.78 1.93
N SER A 274 -7.59 -16.84 2.98
CA SER A 274 -8.07 -17.04 4.35
C SER A 274 -9.02 -15.95 4.83
N ILE A 275 -8.83 -14.69 4.40
CA ILE A 275 -9.72 -13.58 4.73
C ILE A 275 -11.04 -13.69 3.97
N VAL A 276 -10.99 -14.05 2.68
CA VAL A 276 -12.22 -14.32 1.92
C VAL A 276 -13.00 -15.45 2.59
N ASP A 277 -12.33 -16.55 2.92
CA ASP A 277 -12.92 -17.71 3.61
C ASP A 277 -13.51 -17.32 4.98
N GLU A 278 -12.86 -16.47 5.76
CA GLU A 278 -13.40 -15.97 7.03
C GLU A 278 -14.73 -15.22 6.80
N LEU A 279 -14.77 -14.30 5.82
CA LEU A 279 -15.95 -13.48 5.50
C LEU A 279 -17.11 -14.31 4.94
N ILE A 280 -16.85 -15.18 3.95
CA ILE A 280 -17.89 -16.01 3.31
C ILE A 280 -18.46 -17.08 4.25
N ASN A 281 -17.76 -17.44 5.33
CA ASN A 281 -18.23 -18.37 6.36
C ASN A 281 -18.84 -17.68 7.59
N SER A 282 -18.91 -16.35 7.62
CA SER A 282 -19.62 -15.62 8.66
C SER A 282 -21.11 -15.92 8.66
N ASN A 283 -21.76 -15.76 9.81
CA ASN A 283 -23.22 -15.80 9.94
C ASN A 283 -23.90 -14.45 9.62
N VAL A 284 -23.12 -13.41 9.29
CA VAL A 284 -23.62 -12.07 8.99
C VAL A 284 -23.65 -11.84 7.48
N GLN A 285 -24.84 -11.56 6.92
CA GLN A 285 -25.02 -11.39 5.48
C GLN A 285 -24.12 -10.31 4.87
N ASN A 286 -23.97 -9.16 5.54
CA ASN A 286 -23.12 -8.07 5.04
C ASN A 286 -21.63 -8.46 4.96
N GLU A 287 -21.17 -9.34 5.85
CA GLU A 287 -19.79 -9.87 5.80
C GLU A 287 -19.63 -10.87 4.66
N GLN A 288 -20.61 -11.75 4.45
CA GLN A 288 -20.65 -12.65 3.31
C GLN A 288 -20.62 -11.90 1.97
N ASP A 289 -21.42 -10.84 1.83
CA ASP A 289 -21.47 -9.99 0.64
C ASP A 289 -20.14 -9.25 0.40
N LEU A 290 -19.49 -8.81 1.48
CA LEU A 290 -18.14 -8.26 1.41
C LEU A 290 -17.15 -9.35 0.94
N GLY A 291 -17.24 -10.58 1.44
CA GLY A 291 -16.45 -11.71 0.99
C GLY A 291 -16.59 -11.97 -0.52
N ILE A 292 -17.82 -11.96 -1.05
CA ILE A 292 -18.10 -12.04 -2.49
C ILE A 292 -17.43 -10.89 -3.25
N THR A 293 -17.48 -9.68 -2.71
CA THR A 293 -16.86 -8.50 -3.31
C THR A 293 -15.34 -8.65 -3.44
N LEU A 294 -14.67 -9.22 -2.42
CA LEU A 294 -13.23 -9.47 -2.46
C LEU A 294 -12.88 -10.64 -3.38
N LEU A 295 -13.74 -11.66 -3.45
CA LEU A 295 -13.61 -12.78 -4.36
C LEU A 295 -13.69 -12.34 -5.83
N GLU A 296 -14.62 -11.44 -6.15
CA GLU A 296 -14.72 -10.82 -7.48
C GLU A 296 -13.42 -10.07 -7.84
N ALA A 297 -12.88 -9.27 -6.93
CA ALA A 297 -11.63 -8.56 -7.14
C ALA A 297 -10.43 -9.52 -7.34
N ALA A 298 -10.41 -10.65 -6.61
CA ALA A 298 -9.36 -11.66 -6.73
C ALA A 298 -9.38 -12.44 -8.04
N LEU A 299 -10.57 -12.59 -8.65
CA LEU A 299 -10.75 -13.24 -9.96
C LEU A 299 -10.63 -12.27 -11.14
N GLN A 300 -10.41 -10.99 -10.89
CA GLN A 300 -10.23 -9.99 -11.94
C GLN A 300 -8.97 -10.27 -12.79
N THR A 301 -9.13 -10.18 -14.10
CA THR A 301 -8.08 -10.51 -15.09
C THR A 301 -7.68 -9.34 -15.99
N TYR A 302 -8.47 -8.27 -16.01
CA TYR A 302 -8.27 -7.09 -16.86
C TYR A 302 -8.63 -5.79 -16.11
N HIS A 303 -8.26 -4.62 -16.66
CA HIS A 303 -8.49 -3.30 -16.06
C HIS A 303 -7.95 -3.14 -14.61
N ILE A 304 -6.79 -3.77 -14.34
CA ILE A 304 -6.09 -3.62 -13.07
C ILE A 304 -5.16 -2.41 -13.18
N HIS A 305 -5.40 -1.39 -12.36
CA HIS A 305 -4.68 -0.12 -12.39
C HIS A 305 -3.93 0.16 -11.09
N ILE A 306 -2.86 0.95 -11.17
CA ILE A 306 -2.17 1.48 -9.98
C ILE A 306 -3.09 2.51 -9.31
N THR A 307 -3.42 2.26 -8.04
CA THR A 307 -4.34 3.10 -7.25
C THR A 307 -3.69 3.72 -6.03
N HIS A 308 -2.37 3.58 -5.86
CA HIS A 308 -1.65 4.02 -4.66
C HIS A 308 -0.30 4.64 -4.96
N THR A 309 0.19 5.43 -4.00
CA THR A 309 1.51 6.04 -4.04
C THR A 309 2.58 5.08 -3.51
N SER A 310 3.77 5.11 -4.11
CA SER A 310 4.92 4.28 -3.76
C SER A 310 5.66 4.67 -2.46
N ASN A 311 5.14 5.60 -1.66
CA ASN A 311 5.86 6.09 -0.47
C ASN A 311 5.03 5.96 0.80
N PHE A 312 5.70 5.58 1.90
CA PHE A 312 5.18 5.68 3.27
C PHE A 312 6.27 6.30 4.16
N GLY A 313 6.13 7.59 4.48
CA GLY A 313 7.23 8.37 5.03
C GLY A 313 8.43 8.42 4.07
N ALA A 314 9.64 8.16 4.58
CA ALA A 314 10.84 8.00 3.75
C ALA A 314 11.01 6.60 3.11
N ARG A 315 10.12 5.64 3.40
CA ARG A 315 10.21 4.30 2.82
C ARG A 315 9.67 4.33 1.39
N SER A 316 10.53 4.02 0.43
CA SER A 316 10.11 3.72 -0.94
C SER A 316 9.58 2.29 -0.99
N ARG A 317 8.47 2.09 -1.69
CA ARG A 317 7.72 0.85 -1.79
C ARG A 317 7.42 0.56 -3.25
N ASP A 318 7.56 -0.70 -3.62
CA ASP A 318 7.10 -1.20 -4.91
C ASP A 318 5.57 -1.41 -4.91
N PHE A 319 5.06 -2.06 -5.95
CA PHE A 319 3.63 -2.33 -6.11
C PHE A 319 3.15 -3.60 -5.41
N GLY A 320 3.98 -4.22 -4.56
CA GLY A 320 3.67 -5.43 -3.80
C GLY A 320 3.87 -6.72 -4.60
N TYR A 321 3.10 -7.73 -4.22
CA TYR A 321 3.09 -9.07 -4.81
C TYR A 321 2.89 -8.99 -6.32
N ARG A 322 3.71 -9.78 -7.02
CA ARG A 322 3.62 -10.01 -8.46
C ARG A 322 4.02 -11.46 -8.73
N PRO A 323 3.19 -12.25 -9.42
CA PRO A 323 3.55 -13.61 -9.82
C PRO A 323 4.86 -13.61 -10.60
N LYS A 324 5.77 -14.51 -10.24
CA LYS A 324 7.09 -14.68 -10.89
C LYS A 324 7.11 -15.81 -11.91
N SER A 325 6.05 -16.62 -11.96
CA SER A 325 5.91 -17.74 -12.88
C SER A 325 4.44 -18.00 -13.17
N ASP A 326 4.19 -18.71 -14.27
CA ASP A 326 2.85 -19.16 -14.62
C ASP A 326 2.24 -20.04 -13.52
N ARG A 327 3.06 -20.85 -12.84
CA ARG A 327 2.63 -21.66 -11.70
C ARG A 327 2.03 -20.81 -10.57
N GLU A 328 2.59 -19.62 -10.29
CA GLU A 328 2.04 -18.71 -9.28
C GLU A 328 0.74 -18.04 -9.76
N VAL A 329 0.58 -17.84 -11.07
CA VAL A 329 -0.70 -17.37 -11.65
C VAL A 329 -1.78 -18.44 -11.51
N ILE A 330 -1.44 -19.70 -11.79
CA ILE A 330 -2.33 -20.85 -11.61
C ILE A 330 -2.69 -21.04 -10.13
N ASP A 331 -1.72 -20.99 -9.21
CA ASP A 331 -2.00 -21.10 -7.77
C ASP A 331 -2.92 -19.99 -7.28
N TRP A 332 -2.72 -18.75 -7.76
CA TRP A 332 -3.59 -17.64 -7.45
C TRP A 332 -5.03 -17.91 -7.91
N TYR A 333 -5.24 -18.05 -9.22
CA TYR A 333 -6.59 -18.13 -9.76
C TYR A 333 -7.28 -19.44 -9.40
N GLY A 334 -6.57 -20.57 -9.41
CA GLY A 334 -7.10 -21.86 -9.00
C GLY A 334 -7.64 -21.84 -7.58
N ARG A 335 -6.95 -21.15 -6.65
CA ARG A 335 -7.40 -21.00 -5.26
C ARG A 335 -8.71 -20.22 -5.14
N PHE A 336 -8.83 -19.10 -5.83
CA PHE A 336 -10.06 -18.30 -5.79
C PHE A 336 -11.21 -18.93 -6.60
N VAL A 337 -10.91 -19.68 -7.66
CA VAL A 337 -11.90 -20.49 -8.39
C VAL A 337 -12.45 -21.60 -7.50
N ASP A 338 -11.61 -22.28 -6.72
CA ASP A 338 -12.03 -23.29 -5.75
C ASP A 338 -12.98 -22.71 -4.70
N ILE A 339 -12.60 -21.58 -4.07
CA ILE A 339 -13.47 -20.87 -3.11
C ILE A 339 -14.81 -20.53 -3.75
N CYS A 340 -14.80 -19.98 -4.96
CA CYS A 340 -16.02 -19.59 -5.67
C CYS A 340 -16.91 -20.80 -5.99
N THR A 341 -16.30 -21.92 -6.39
CA THR A 341 -17.00 -23.16 -6.72
C THR A 341 -17.67 -23.76 -5.48
N ARG A 342 -16.95 -23.84 -4.35
CA ARG A 342 -17.53 -24.32 -3.08
C ARG A 342 -18.72 -23.47 -2.63
N ILE A 343 -18.67 -22.14 -2.79
CA ILE A 343 -19.79 -21.26 -2.44
C ILE A 343 -20.96 -21.47 -3.41
N ALA A 344 -20.68 -21.55 -4.72
CA ALA A 344 -21.69 -21.75 -5.76
C ALA A 344 -22.50 -23.05 -5.60
N LEU A 345 -21.88 -24.09 -5.03
CA LEU A 345 -22.47 -25.38 -4.71
C LEU A 345 -23.12 -25.45 -3.33
N SER A 346 -22.97 -24.42 -2.49
CA SER A 346 -23.53 -24.41 -1.15
C SER A 346 -24.98 -23.92 -1.11
N ASP A 347 -25.68 -24.21 -0.02
CA ASP A 347 -27.03 -23.68 0.25
C ASP A 347 -27.03 -22.25 0.83
N LYS A 348 -25.89 -21.55 0.79
CA LYS A 348 -25.78 -20.20 1.35
C LYS A 348 -26.52 -19.17 0.48
N PRO A 349 -27.06 -18.09 1.06
CA PRO A 349 -27.69 -17.00 0.29
C PRO A 349 -26.78 -16.40 -0.80
N ILE A 350 -25.47 -16.40 -0.56
CA ILE A 350 -24.44 -15.89 -1.49
C ILE A 350 -24.11 -16.83 -2.66
N ALA A 351 -24.67 -18.03 -2.74
CA ALA A 351 -24.38 -19.00 -3.80
C ALA A 351 -24.70 -18.46 -5.21
N SER A 352 -25.81 -17.74 -5.35
CA SER A 352 -26.19 -17.06 -6.61
C SER A 352 -25.17 -15.99 -7.01
N SER A 353 -24.67 -15.23 -6.04
CA SER A 353 -23.64 -14.21 -6.27
C SER A 353 -22.31 -14.82 -6.67
N ALA A 354 -21.90 -15.94 -6.06
CA ALA A 354 -20.70 -16.67 -6.44
C ALA A 354 -20.80 -17.22 -7.88
N LYS A 355 -21.94 -17.81 -8.25
CA LYS A 355 -22.23 -18.25 -9.62
C LYS A 355 -22.06 -17.11 -10.64
N ARG A 356 -22.55 -15.92 -10.32
CA ARG A 356 -22.40 -14.72 -11.14
C ARG A 356 -20.94 -14.25 -11.23
N VAL A 357 -20.23 -14.21 -10.09
CA VAL A 357 -18.81 -13.81 -10.05
C VAL A 357 -17.95 -14.73 -10.92
N LEU A 358 -18.11 -16.05 -10.79
CA LEU A 358 -17.39 -17.00 -11.61
C LEU A 358 -17.73 -16.80 -13.10
N ALA A 359 -19.02 -16.75 -13.45
CA ALA A 359 -19.47 -16.60 -14.83
C ALA A 359 -18.90 -15.34 -15.49
N ASN A 360 -18.88 -14.20 -14.79
CA ASN A 360 -18.32 -12.94 -15.28
C ASN A 360 -16.80 -13.01 -15.47
N SER A 361 -16.10 -13.79 -14.64
CA SER A 361 -14.64 -13.91 -14.69
C SER A 361 -14.16 -14.97 -15.69
N LEU A 362 -15.01 -15.95 -16.04
CA LEU A 362 -14.66 -17.13 -16.83
C LEU A 362 -13.90 -16.80 -18.12
N ARG A 363 -14.37 -15.84 -18.91
CA ARG A 363 -13.73 -15.51 -20.20
C ARG A 363 -12.28 -15.07 -20.04
N GLY A 364 -12.01 -14.21 -19.05
CA GLY A 364 -10.66 -13.76 -18.75
C GLY A 364 -9.78 -14.89 -18.22
N LEU A 365 -10.32 -15.71 -17.31
CA LEU A 365 -9.61 -16.88 -16.77
C LEU A 365 -9.28 -17.89 -17.86
N TRP A 366 -10.21 -18.13 -18.78
CA TRP A 366 -10.03 -19.03 -19.91
C TRP A 366 -8.94 -18.54 -20.86
N THR A 367 -8.92 -17.23 -21.15
CA THR A 367 -7.87 -16.61 -21.96
C THR A 367 -6.49 -16.77 -21.29
N ILE A 368 -6.42 -16.62 -19.96
CA ILE A 368 -5.18 -16.86 -19.21
C ILE A 368 -4.77 -18.34 -19.31
N GLY A 369 -5.70 -19.29 -19.10
CA GLY A 369 -5.40 -20.71 -19.18
C GLY A 369 -4.93 -21.17 -20.55
N ALA A 370 -5.58 -20.70 -21.62
CA ALA A 370 -5.18 -20.99 -22.99
C ALA A 370 -3.75 -20.53 -23.30
N ASN A 371 -3.29 -19.44 -22.68
CA ASN A 371 -1.93 -18.92 -22.85
C ASN A 371 -0.87 -19.57 -21.95
N ILE A 372 -1.28 -20.24 -20.87
CA ILE A 372 -0.38 -20.83 -19.89
C ILE A 372 -0.23 -22.34 -20.13
N ASN A 373 -1.27 -23.13 -19.83
CA ASN A 373 -1.25 -24.59 -19.96
C ASN A 373 -2.64 -25.22 -19.82
N GLN A 374 -2.71 -26.49 -20.21
CA GLN A 374 -3.93 -27.32 -20.11
C GLN A 374 -4.34 -27.63 -18.67
N ASP A 375 -3.40 -27.65 -17.70
CA ASP A 375 -3.72 -27.97 -16.31
C ASP A 375 -4.67 -26.93 -15.68
N PHE A 376 -4.48 -25.64 -15.97
CA PHE A 376 -5.37 -24.61 -15.47
C PHE A 376 -6.74 -24.63 -16.15
N LEU A 377 -6.79 -24.92 -17.47
CA LEU A 377 -8.06 -25.12 -18.16
C LEU A 377 -8.85 -26.27 -17.54
N LYS A 378 -8.20 -27.38 -17.18
CA LYS A 378 -8.83 -28.50 -16.49
C LYS A 378 -9.42 -28.11 -15.12
N ILE A 379 -8.77 -27.20 -14.38
CA ILE A 379 -9.34 -26.66 -13.14
C ILE A 379 -10.65 -25.92 -13.44
N LEU A 380 -10.68 -25.07 -14.46
CA LEU A 380 -11.89 -24.33 -14.86
C LEU A 380 -13.00 -25.28 -15.35
N GLU A 381 -12.67 -26.24 -16.20
CA GLU A 381 -13.60 -27.25 -16.72
C GLU A 381 -14.23 -28.06 -15.59
N ASN A 382 -13.42 -28.54 -14.63
CA ASN A 382 -13.91 -29.27 -13.48
C ASN A 382 -14.89 -28.44 -12.65
N SER A 383 -14.55 -27.18 -12.36
CA SER A 383 -15.45 -26.25 -11.65
C SER A 383 -16.76 -26.04 -12.41
N ILE A 384 -16.70 -25.88 -13.74
CA ILE A 384 -17.89 -25.67 -14.56
C ILE A 384 -18.79 -26.92 -14.54
N ALA A 385 -18.20 -28.10 -14.73
CA ALA A 385 -18.92 -29.37 -14.72
C ALA A 385 -19.62 -29.60 -13.38
N GLN A 386 -18.91 -29.41 -12.26
CA GLN A 386 -19.46 -29.58 -10.92
C GLN A 386 -20.68 -28.67 -10.66
N ILE A 387 -20.57 -27.38 -11.01
CA ILE A 387 -21.68 -26.43 -10.82
C ILE A 387 -22.87 -26.81 -11.70
N HIS A 388 -22.63 -27.14 -12.97
CA HIS A 388 -23.69 -27.45 -13.92
C HIS A 388 -24.44 -28.75 -13.58
N GLU A 389 -23.74 -29.77 -13.08
CA GLU A 389 -24.34 -31.05 -12.68
C GLU A 389 -25.30 -30.91 -11.49
N GLN A 390 -24.97 -30.03 -10.55
CA GLN A 390 -25.72 -29.93 -9.28
C GLN A 390 -26.73 -28.79 -9.27
N GLN A 391 -26.55 -27.76 -10.11
CA GLN A 391 -27.29 -26.52 -10.03
C GLN A 391 -27.56 -25.93 -11.41
N VAL A 392 -28.73 -25.31 -11.59
CA VAL A 392 -28.98 -24.48 -12.78
C VAL A 392 -28.04 -23.27 -12.77
N TRP A 393 -27.29 -23.09 -13.87
CA TRP A 393 -26.30 -22.02 -14.02
C TRP A 393 -26.35 -21.38 -15.41
N ASN A 394 -27.40 -20.60 -15.64
CA ASN A 394 -27.65 -19.96 -16.93
C ASN A 394 -26.56 -18.93 -17.30
N GLU A 395 -26.06 -18.18 -16.32
CA GLU A 395 -24.98 -17.21 -16.52
C GLU A 395 -23.69 -17.89 -16.96
N GLY A 396 -23.38 -19.06 -16.40
CA GLY A 396 -22.25 -19.89 -16.82
C GLY A 396 -22.39 -20.35 -18.26
N TRP A 397 -23.56 -20.86 -18.65
CA TRP A 397 -23.84 -21.24 -20.04
C TRP A 397 -23.65 -20.09 -21.03
N VAL A 398 -24.18 -18.91 -20.70
CA VAL A 398 -24.01 -17.69 -21.52
C VAL A 398 -22.52 -17.33 -21.63
N SER A 399 -21.77 -17.40 -20.54
CA SER A 399 -20.34 -17.11 -20.53
C SER A 399 -19.54 -18.08 -21.40
N VAL A 400 -19.80 -19.39 -21.29
CA VAL A 400 -19.16 -20.43 -22.13
C VAL A 400 -19.48 -20.21 -23.62
N LYS A 401 -20.75 -19.92 -23.96
CA LYS A 401 -21.12 -19.57 -25.35
C LYS A 401 -20.40 -18.32 -25.84
N GLY A 402 -20.21 -17.33 -24.96
CA GLY A 402 -19.40 -16.14 -25.25
C GLY A 402 -17.95 -16.50 -25.59
N ILE A 403 -17.30 -17.33 -24.76
CA ILE A 403 -15.93 -17.80 -24.99
C ILE A 403 -15.81 -18.49 -26.34
N LEU A 404 -16.68 -19.46 -26.63
CA LEU A 404 -16.67 -20.18 -27.92
C LEU A 404 -16.88 -19.25 -29.11
N ARG A 405 -17.75 -18.24 -28.98
CA ARG A 405 -18.05 -17.29 -30.06
C ARG A 405 -16.89 -16.33 -30.35
N TYR A 406 -16.27 -15.77 -29.31
CA TYR A 406 -15.31 -14.69 -29.45
C TYR A 406 -13.86 -15.15 -29.45
N ASP A 407 -13.55 -16.22 -28.71
CA ASP A 407 -12.19 -16.68 -28.47
C ASP A 407 -11.95 -18.09 -29.07
N GLY A 408 -13.02 -18.79 -29.49
CA GLY A 408 -12.94 -20.16 -30.02
C GLY A 408 -12.16 -20.31 -31.33
N LYS A 409 -12.09 -19.27 -32.18
CA LYS A 409 -11.30 -19.31 -33.43
C LYS A 409 -9.80 -19.34 -33.18
N SER A 410 -9.33 -18.57 -32.19
CA SER A 410 -7.92 -18.60 -31.74
C SER A 410 -7.56 -19.87 -30.96
N MET A 411 -8.55 -20.70 -30.61
CA MET A 411 -8.33 -22.02 -29.97
C MET A 411 -8.20 -23.16 -30.98
N GLN A 412 -8.44 -22.92 -32.27
CA GLN A 412 -8.35 -23.92 -33.34
C GLN A 412 -6.95 -23.99 -34.00
N GLU A 413 -6.03 -23.10 -33.65
CA GLU A 413 -4.62 -23.20 -34.07
C GLU A 413 -3.90 -24.16 -33.11
N GLU A 414 -3.82 -25.42 -33.56
CA GLU A 414 -3.14 -26.61 -33.00
C GLU A 414 -3.51 -27.03 -31.57
N VAL A 415 -4.69 -27.66 -31.45
CA VAL A 415 -4.92 -28.70 -30.44
C VAL A 415 -5.03 -30.03 -31.18
N TYR A 416 -3.99 -30.86 -31.10
CA TYR A 416 -4.05 -32.26 -31.56
C TYR A 416 -5.01 -33.02 -30.66
N PHE A 417 -6.17 -33.39 -31.20
CA PHE A 417 -7.05 -34.39 -30.60
C PHE A 417 -6.82 -35.73 -31.30
N ASP A 418 -6.45 -36.77 -30.55
CA ASP A 418 -6.47 -38.17 -31.00
C ASP A 418 -7.92 -38.69 -31.09
N ILE A 419 -8.72 -38.09 -31.97
CA ILE A 419 -10.05 -38.60 -32.31
C ILE A 419 -10.19 -38.55 -33.83
N PRO A 420 -10.43 -39.70 -34.51
CA PRO A 420 -10.57 -39.71 -35.97
C PRO A 420 -11.92 -39.10 -36.36
N LEU A 421 -11.90 -37.84 -36.79
CA LEU A 421 -13.06 -37.21 -37.44
C LEU A 421 -13.03 -37.53 -38.93
N LYS A 422 -14.00 -38.32 -39.41
CA LYS A 422 -14.33 -38.37 -40.84
C LYS A 422 -15.08 -37.10 -41.20
N LEU A 423 -14.49 -36.27 -42.06
CA LEU A 423 -15.14 -35.11 -42.65
C LEU A 423 -15.77 -35.55 -43.98
N ASP A 424 -17.09 -35.63 -44.02
CA ASP A 424 -17.86 -35.69 -45.27
C ASP A 424 -18.04 -34.24 -45.77
N TYR A 425 -17.90 -34.03 -47.08
CA TYR A 425 -17.98 -32.77 -47.85
C TYR A 425 -16.65 -32.06 -48.17
N GLU A 426 -15.94 -32.58 -49.18
CA GLU A 426 -15.09 -31.78 -50.08
C GLU A 426 -15.76 -31.69 -51.46
N ASN A 427 -16.26 -30.52 -51.86
CA ASN A 427 -16.46 -30.22 -53.28
C ASN A 427 -15.21 -29.49 -53.77
N LYS A 428 -14.31 -30.21 -54.46
CA LYS A 428 -13.11 -29.62 -55.05
C LYS A 428 -13.46 -28.71 -56.23
N SER A 429 -12.89 -27.50 -56.25
CA SER A 429 -12.87 -26.66 -57.44
C SER A 429 -12.06 -27.36 -58.55
N PRO A 430 -12.46 -27.27 -59.85
CA PRO A 430 -11.72 -27.89 -60.95
C PRO A 430 -10.30 -27.36 -61.17
N THR A 431 -9.88 -26.33 -60.44
CA THR A 431 -8.58 -25.64 -60.61
C THR A 431 -7.61 -25.84 -59.44
N SER A 432 -7.94 -26.64 -58.42
CA SER A 432 -7.09 -26.81 -57.23
C SER A 432 -6.06 -27.94 -57.43
N GLU A 433 -4.79 -27.69 -57.09
CA GLU A 433 -3.75 -28.73 -57.05
C GLU A 433 -3.50 -29.25 -55.63
N LYS A 434 -2.75 -30.36 -55.52
CA LYS A 434 -2.51 -31.06 -54.25
C LYS A 434 -1.63 -30.20 -53.32
N GLY A 435 -2.24 -29.58 -52.32
CA GLY A 435 -1.57 -28.70 -51.35
C GLY A 435 -2.32 -27.39 -51.10
N ASP A 436 -3.30 -27.06 -51.95
CA ASP A 436 -4.09 -25.84 -51.78
C ASP A 436 -5.21 -26.01 -50.74
N ILE A 437 -5.26 -25.11 -49.76
CA ILE A 437 -6.41 -24.96 -48.85
C ILE A 437 -7.39 -24.00 -49.52
N SER A 438 -8.52 -24.52 -50.02
CA SER A 438 -9.61 -23.72 -50.58
C SER A 438 -10.82 -23.77 -49.65
N TYR A 439 -11.21 -22.64 -49.06
CA TYR A 439 -12.47 -22.50 -48.32
C TYR A 439 -13.28 -21.35 -48.92
N TRP A 440 -14.43 -21.66 -49.52
CA TRP A 440 -15.49 -20.70 -49.80
C TRP A 440 -16.75 -21.14 -49.05
N PRO A 441 -17.44 -20.23 -48.32
CA PRO A 441 -18.72 -20.54 -47.73
C PRO A 441 -19.80 -20.64 -48.83
N PRO A 442 -20.76 -21.58 -48.75
CA PRO A 442 -21.85 -21.65 -49.72
C PRO A 442 -22.77 -20.42 -49.58
N GLY A 443 -22.92 -19.66 -50.67
CA GLY A 443 -23.85 -18.53 -50.78
C GLY A 443 -23.18 -17.21 -51.16
N SER A 444 -22.73 -17.10 -52.42
CA SER A 444 -22.64 -15.82 -53.14
C SER A 444 -23.66 -15.81 -54.27
#